data_AF-A0A2E7KQC2-F1
#
_entry.id   AF-A0A2E7KQC2-F1
#
_cell.length_a   1.000
_cell.length_b   1.000
_cell.length_c   1.000
_cell.angle_alpha   90.00
_cell.angle_beta   90.00
_cell.angle_gamma   90.00
#
_symmetry.space_group_name_H-M   'P 1'
#
loop_
_entity.id
_entity.type
_entity.pdbx_description
1 polymer ?
#
loop_
_entity_poly.entity_id
_entity_poly.type
_entity_poly.pdbx_seq_one_letter_code
_entity_poly.pdbx_strand_id
1 'polypeptide(L)'
;MPQGKGTQDKPFKISPSQLGSFCDCACCYWLEHNAGIKKPTGIMAGLPIGIDTTFRTYYRRHADAGTVPTEISSDPRFKGWTMSSDVDLVSKRIQLDPKDHIISKKGCHYTLFGTMDEMLVDDNGLNVIVDFKTKASKKSSDKGPHPSAIRQMAAYAWIMESNSIPVRDEAYLAHLYPVNATDGPMVEFSRDFFAVDVSSTERKVIQNLMQEVAECLEGPEPGRNSDCEHCQYRA
;
A
#
# COMPACT_ATOMS: atom_id res chain seq x y z
N MET A 1 -27.29 -0.94 -1.00
CA MET A 1 -26.99 -2.27 -1.56
C MET A 1 -26.12 -2.99 -0.52
N PRO A 2 -26.37 -4.26 -0.17
CA PRO A 2 -25.41 -5.02 0.63
C PRO A 2 -24.05 -4.96 -0.07
N GLN A 3 -23.01 -4.50 0.64
CA GLN A 3 -21.73 -4.15 0.01
C GLN A 3 -20.94 -5.44 -0.22
N GLY A 4 -20.92 -5.92 -1.46
CA GLY A 4 -20.23 -7.18 -1.83
C GLY A 4 -20.78 -7.83 -3.09
N LYS A 5 -21.30 -7.04 -4.04
CA LYS A 5 -21.93 -7.52 -5.28
C LYS A 5 -21.57 -6.60 -6.43
N GLY A 6 -20.29 -6.55 -6.78
CA GLY A 6 -19.83 -5.76 -7.91
C GLY A 6 -20.33 -6.33 -9.24
N THR A 7 -20.61 -5.47 -10.20
CA THR A 7 -20.91 -5.85 -11.60
C THR A 7 -19.69 -5.56 -12.48
N GLN A 8 -19.72 -6.01 -13.72
CA GLN A 8 -18.64 -5.72 -14.67
C GLN A 8 -18.38 -4.20 -14.81
N ASP A 9 -19.45 -3.40 -14.95
CA ASP A 9 -19.34 -1.93 -15.10
C ASP A 9 -19.04 -1.21 -13.77
N LYS A 10 -19.40 -1.82 -12.64
CA LYS A 10 -19.22 -1.28 -11.30
C LYS A 10 -18.67 -2.36 -10.38
N PRO A 11 -17.40 -2.74 -10.55
CA PRO A 11 -16.79 -3.78 -9.75
C PRO A 11 -16.70 -3.33 -8.29
N PHE A 12 -16.74 -4.28 -7.37
CA PHE A 12 -16.53 -4.01 -5.96
C PHE A 12 -15.05 -3.71 -5.74
N LYS A 13 -14.78 -2.52 -5.21
CA LYS A 13 -13.43 -1.97 -5.11
C LYS A 13 -12.82 -2.34 -3.76
N ILE A 14 -11.67 -3.00 -3.79
CA ILE A 14 -10.89 -3.39 -2.61
C ILE A 14 -9.54 -2.67 -2.66
N SER A 15 -9.16 -2.00 -1.57
CA SER A 15 -7.85 -1.36 -1.42
C SER A 15 -6.85 -2.30 -0.71
N PRO A 16 -5.54 -2.05 -0.79
CA PRO A 16 -4.55 -2.77 0.02
C PRO A 16 -4.80 -2.67 1.54
N SER A 17 -5.31 -1.54 2.02
CA SER A 17 -5.68 -1.38 3.43
C SER A 17 -6.91 -2.23 3.82
N GLN A 18 -7.85 -2.44 2.90
CA GLN A 18 -8.97 -3.37 3.08
C GLN A 18 -8.48 -4.83 3.12
N LEU A 19 -7.49 -5.20 2.29
CA LEU A 19 -6.82 -6.52 2.39
C LEU A 19 -6.18 -6.71 3.77
N GLY A 20 -5.47 -5.69 4.27
CA GLY A 20 -4.93 -5.70 5.63
C GLY A 20 -6.02 -5.89 6.69
N SER A 21 -7.12 -5.15 6.57
CA SER A 21 -8.26 -5.25 7.50
C SER A 21 -8.91 -6.63 7.52
N PHE A 22 -8.95 -7.31 6.37
CA PHE A 22 -9.39 -8.70 6.26
C PHE A 22 -8.42 -9.66 6.95
N CYS A 23 -7.12 -9.53 6.71
CA CYS A 23 -6.09 -10.33 7.40
C CYS A 23 -6.15 -10.15 8.92
N ASP A 24 -6.40 -8.93 9.40
CA ASP A 24 -6.50 -8.65 10.84
C ASP A 24 -7.72 -9.36 11.45
N CYS A 25 -8.88 -9.32 10.78
CA CYS A 25 -10.07 -10.06 11.20
C CYS A 25 -11.13 -10.14 10.09
N ALA A 26 -11.32 -11.33 9.53
CA ALA A 26 -12.35 -11.62 8.53
C ALA A 26 -13.78 -11.34 9.03
N CYS A 27 -14.09 -11.66 10.30
CA CYS A 27 -15.40 -11.37 10.90
C CYS A 27 -15.68 -9.86 10.94
N CYS A 28 -14.73 -9.05 11.42
CA CYS A 28 -14.88 -7.59 11.42
C CYS A 28 -15.01 -7.03 10.00
N TYR A 29 -14.20 -7.54 9.07
CA TYR A 29 -14.25 -7.13 7.66
C TYR A 29 -15.61 -7.43 7.03
N TRP A 30 -16.15 -8.63 7.26
CA TRP A 30 -17.48 -9.03 6.80
C TRP A 30 -18.57 -8.13 7.40
N LEU A 31 -18.53 -7.90 8.71
CA LEU A 31 -19.53 -7.08 9.42
C LEU A 31 -19.54 -5.62 8.93
N GLU A 32 -18.38 -5.07 8.61
CA GLU A 32 -18.26 -3.72 8.04
C GLU A 32 -18.99 -3.58 6.70
N HIS A 33 -18.80 -4.55 5.80
CA HIS A 33 -19.31 -4.46 4.42
C HIS A 33 -20.72 -5.03 4.27
N ASN A 34 -21.06 -6.10 5.00
CA ASN A 34 -22.36 -6.79 4.86
C ASN A 34 -23.40 -6.30 5.87
N ALA A 35 -22.98 -5.96 7.09
CA ALA A 35 -23.89 -5.54 8.17
C ALA A 35 -23.81 -4.04 8.51
N GLY A 36 -22.87 -3.30 7.91
CA GLY A 36 -22.65 -1.88 8.20
C GLY A 36 -22.07 -1.61 9.60
N ILE A 37 -21.58 -2.65 10.29
CA ILE A 37 -21.01 -2.56 11.63
C ILE A 37 -19.51 -2.30 11.51
N LYS A 38 -19.15 -1.02 11.56
CA LYS A 38 -17.76 -0.57 11.43
C LYS A 38 -16.98 -0.71 12.73
N LYS A 39 -15.68 -0.97 12.61
CA LYS A 39 -14.75 -0.82 13.73
C LYS A 39 -14.68 0.67 14.12
N PRO A 40 -14.63 1.01 15.43
CA PRO A 40 -14.33 2.37 15.86
C PRO A 40 -13.04 2.85 15.21
N THR A 41 -13.03 4.08 14.71
CA THR A 41 -11.84 4.67 14.12
C THR A 41 -10.84 5.01 15.22
N GLY A 42 -9.60 4.54 15.08
CA GLY A 42 -8.49 4.92 15.96
C GLY A 42 -8.09 6.38 15.76
N ILE A 43 -7.36 6.93 16.72
CA ILE A 43 -6.79 8.28 16.61
C ILE A 43 -5.69 8.25 15.54
N MET A 44 -5.86 9.05 14.48
CA MET A 44 -4.83 9.26 13.48
C MET A 44 -3.87 10.35 13.96
N ALA A 45 -2.58 10.06 14.00
CA ALA A 45 -1.57 11.05 14.37
C ALA A 45 -1.37 12.05 13.22
N GLY A 46 -1.81 13.30 13.42
CA GLY A 46 -1.73 14.35 12.38
C GLY A 46 -0.31 14.74 11.98
N LEU A 47 0.66 14.63 12.89
CA LEU A 47 2.06 14.98 12.62
C LEU A 47 2.71 14.06 11.56
N PRO A 48 2.68 12.72 11.68
CA PRO A 48 3.12 11.82 10.61
C PRO A 48 2.49 12.11 9.25
N ILE A 49 1.19 12.42 9.21
CA ILE A 49 0.48 12.75 7.97
C ILE A 49 1.03 14.04 7.34
N GLY A 50 1.27 15.08 8.16
CA GLY A 50 1.85 16.34 7.69
C GLY A 50 3.28 16.16 7.16
N ILE A 51 4.08 15.32 7.83
CA ILE A 51 5.44 14.98 7.39
C ILE A 51 5.41 14.22 6.06
N ASP A 52 4.55 13.20 5.92
CA ASP A 52 4.38 12.44 4.68
C ASP A 52 4.02 13.36 3.50
N THR A 53 3.02 14.23 3.70
CA THR A 53 2.57 15.20 2.69
C THR A 53 3.71 16.14 2.28
N THR A 54 4.53 16.57 3.24
CA THR A 54 5.69 17.43 3.00
C THR A 54 6.76 16.71 2.17
N PHE A 55 7.12 15.48 2.53
CA PHE A 55 8.08 14.67 1.77
C PHE A 55 7.59 14.35 0.37
N ARG A 56 6.32 13.98 0.19
CA ARG A 56 5.73 13.77 -1.14
C ARG A 56 5.88 14.99 -2.03
N THR A 57 5.57 16.18 -1.51
CA THR A 57 5.74 17.43 -2.26
C THR A 57 7.21 17.66 -2.63
N TYR A 58 8.13 17.38 -1.72
CA TYR A 58 9.57 17.48 -1.96
C TYR A 58 10.06 16.50 -3.04
N TYR A 59 9.64 15.23 -3.00
CA TYR A 59 9.99 14.23 -3.99
C TYR A 59 9.43 14.55 -5.38
N ARG A 60 8.19 15.04 -5.46
CA ARG A 60 7.61 15.50 -6.73
C ARG A 60 8.39 16.67 -7.33
N ARG A 61 8.85 17.64 -6.53
CA ARG A 61 9.71 18.73 -7.02
C ARG A 61 11.03 18.21 -7.61
N HIS A 62 11.60 17.17 -7.01
CA HIS A 62 12.80 16.53 -7.56
C HIS A 62 12.49 15.86 -8.91
N ALA A 63 11.38 15.13 -9.00
CA ALA A 63 10.92 14.50 -10.23
C ALA A 63 10.69 15.51 -11.37
N ASP A 64 9.98 16.60 -11.09
CA ASP A 64 9.69 17.67 -12.07
C ASP A 64 10.97 18.36 -12.56
N ALA A 65 11.99 18.44 -11.71
CA ALA A 65 13.29 19.01 -12.05
C ALA A 65 14.24 18.00 -12.74
N GLY A 66 13.83 16.74 -12.92
CA GLY A 66 14.70 15.68 -13.45
C GLY A 66 15.88 15.35 -12.52
N THR A 67 15.71 15.55 -11.21
CA THR A 67 16.73 15.30 -10.18
C THR A 67 16.30 14.18 -9.23
N VAL A 68 17.26 13.65 -8.48
CA VAL A 68 17.00 12.64 -7.44
C VAL A 68 17.33 13.25 -6.08
N PRO A 69 16.45 13.09 -5.07
CA PRO A 69 16.70 13.55 -3.71
C PRO A 69 18.01 12.98 -3.16
N THR A 70 18.75 13.79 -2.38
CA THR A 70 20.09 13.41 -1.91
C THR A 70 20.06 12.16 -1.02
N GLU A 71 19.00 11.96 -0.24
CA GLU A 71 18.81 10.79 0.60
C GLU A 71 18.67 9.49 -0.18
N ILE A 72 18.24 9.56 -1.45
CA ILE A 72 18.16 8.44 -2.40
C ILE A 72 19.47 8.35 -3.19
N SER A 73 19.93 9.45 -3.80
CA SER A 73 21.08 9.44 -4.72
C SER A 73 22.41 9.13 -4.03
N SER A 74 22.49 9.33 -2.71
CA SER A 74 23.66 8.96 -1.90
C SER A 74 23.74 7.47 -1.59
N ASP A 75 22.66 6.71 -1.80
CA ASP A 75 22.65 5.27 -1.59
C ASP A 75 23.14 4.54 -2.86
N PRO A 76 24.20 3.71 -2.77
CA PRO A 76 24.75 3.01 -3.94
C PRO A 76 23.75 2.13 -4.68
N ARG A 77 22.68 1.66 -4.02
CA ARG A 77 21.63 0.83 -4.62
C ARG A 77 20.87 1.55 -5.73
N PHE A 78 20.73 2.87 -5.63
CA PHE A 78 19.91 3.68 -6.53
C PHE A 78 20.77 4.46 -7.53
N LYS A 79 22.04 4.09 -7.69
CA LYS A 79 22.95 4.78 -8.60
C LYS A 79 22.45 4.69 -10.04
N GLY A 80 22.25 5.84 -10.67
CA GLY A 80 21.79 5.95 -12.05
C GLY A 80 20.28 5.82 -12.22
N TRP A 81 19.53 5.59 -11.13
CA TRP A 81 18.07 5.58 -11.15
C TRP A 81 17.55 7.01 -11.14
N THR A 82 16.30 7.19 -11.57
CA THR A 82 15.63 8.49 -11.63
C THR A 82 14.31 8.47 -10.87
N MET A 83 13.78 9.64 -10.51
CA MET A 83 12.40 9.74 -10.06
C MET A 83 11.46 9.51 -11.24
N SER A 84 10.33 8.82 -11.03
CA SER A 84 9.32 8.70 -12.09
C SER A 84 8.72 10.06 -12.44
N SER A 85 8.79 10.41 -13.72
CA SER A 85 8.18 11.60 -14.32
C SER A 85 6.71 11.39 -14.70
N ASP A 86 6.19 10.18 -14.56
CA ASP A 86 4.78 9.87 -14.79
C ASP A 86 3.95 10.32 -13.58
N VAL A 87 3.44 11.55 -13.64
CA VAL A 87 2.60 12.14 -12.59
C VAL A 87 1.30 11.36 -12.41
N ASP A 88 0.75 10.80 -13.48
CA ASP A 88 -0.51 10.06 -13.42
C ASP A 88 -0.33 8.77 -12.61
N LEU A 89 0.78 8.08 -12.82
CA LEU A 89 1.13 6.86 -12.09
C LEU A 89 1.21 7.08 -10.57
N VAL A 90 1.77 8.20 -10.12
CA VAL A 90 2.02 8.50 -8.70
C VAL A 90 0.99 9.44 -8.05
N SER A 91 -0.09 9.79 -8.77
CA SER A 91 -1.14 10.68 -8.24
C SER A 91 -2.57 10.19 -8.50
N LYS A 92 -2.79 9.41 -9.57
CA LYS A 92 -4.11 8.91 -9.89
C LYS A 92 -4.39 7.60 -9.17
N ARG A 93 -5.68 7.39 -8.93
CA ARG A 93 -6.18 6.11 -8.48
C ARG A 93 -6.23 5.18 -9.69
N ILE A 94 -5.44 4.11 -9.65
CA ILE A 94 -5.41 3.05 -10.67
C ILE A 94 -6.08 1.81 -10.08
N GLN A 95 -6.78 1.07 -10.91
CA GLN A 95 -7.39 -0.21 -10.57
C GLN A 95 -6.93 -1.26 -11.59
N LEU A 96 -7.17 -2.54 -11.30
CA LEU A 96 -6.88 -3.61 -12.26
C LEU A 96 -7.58 -3.37 -13.60
N ASP A 97 -6.94 -3.82 -14.66
CA ASP A 97 -7.60 -3.99 -15.94
C ASP A 97 -8.79 -4.97 -15.76
N PRO A 98 -9.96 -4.71 -16.39
CA PRO A 98 -11.12 -5.58 -16.27
C PRO A 98 -10.86 -7.07 -16.54
N LYS A 99 -9.86 -7.42 -17.37
CA LYS A 99 -9.46 -8.80 -17.64
C LYS A 99 -8.94 -9.55 -16.41
N ASP A 100 -8.39 -8.82 -15.44
CA ASP A 100 -7.80 -9.35 -14.21
C ASP A 100 -8.70 -9.15 -12.98
N HIS A 101 -9.94 -8.71 -13.18
CA HIS A 101 -10.93 -8.69 -12.11
C HIS A 101 -11.11 -10.11 -11.55
N ILE A 102 -11.25 -10.21 -10.22
CA ILE A 102 -11.68 -11.45 -9.59
C ILE A 102 -13.18 -11.60 -9.82
N ILE A 103 -13.56 -12.71 -10.46
CA ILE A 103 -14.96 -13.05 -10.72
C ILE A 103 -15.34 -14.20 -9.80
N SER A 104 -16.28 -13.96 -8.89
CA SER A 104 -16.75 -15.00 -7.97
C SER A 104 -17.61 -16.06 -8.68
N LYS A 105 -17.88 -17.16 -7.98
CA LYS A 105 -18.81 -18.21 -8.45
C LYS A 105 -20.22 -17.68 -8.72
N LYS A 106 -20.62 -16.56 -8.10
CA LYS A 106 -21.91 -15.90 -8.30
C LYS A 106 -21.88 -14.86 -9.43
N GLY A 107 -20.75 -14.73 -10.14
CA GLY A 107 -20.55 -13.76 -11.22
C GLY A 107 -20.36 -12.32 -10.74
N CYS A 108 -20.02 -12.10 -9.47
CA CYS A 108 -19.72 -10.75 -8.98
C CYS A 108 -18.27 -10.39 -9.30
N HIS A 109 -18.05 -9.14 -9.69
CA HIS A 109 -16.73 -8.62 -10.06
C HIS A 109 -16.10 -7.85 -8.89
N TYR A 110 -14.84 -8.15 -8.61
CA TYR A 110 -14.02 -7.47 -7.63
C TYR A 110 -12.74 -6.95 -8.29
N THR A 111 -12.32 -5.75 -7.91
CA THR A 111 -11.12 -5.12 -8.44
C THR A 111 -10.26 -4.58 -7.30
N LEU A 112 -8.96 -4.77 -7.41
CA LEU A 112 -7.98 -4.13 -6.55
C LEU A 112 -7.71 -2.72 -7.09
N PHE A 113 -7.66 -1.73 -6.20
CA PHE A 113 -7.34 -0.36 -6.59
C PHE A 113 -6.45 0.31 -5.56
N GLY A 114 -5.68 1.31 -6.01
CA GLY A 114 -4.80 2.07 -5.15
C GLY A 114 -4.38 3.39 -5.77
N THR A 115 -3.84 4.26 -4.93
CA THR A 115 -3.05 5.42 -5.36
C THR A 115 -1.63 5.11 -4.93
N MET A 116 -0.72 5.04 -5.91
CA MET A 116 0.69 4.81 -5.64
C MET A 116 1.32 6.10 -5.14
N ASP A 117 2.28 6.00 -4.22
CA ASP A 117 2.85 7.17 -3.56
C ASP A 117 4.00 7.77 -4.37
N GLU A 118 5.11 7.04 -4.46
CA GLU A 118 6.32 7.50 -5.13
C GLU A 118 6.99 6.33 -5.86
N MET A 119 7.70 6.66 -6.94
CA MET A 119 8.37 5.67 -7.76
C MET A 119 9.73 6.17 -8.22
N LEU A 120 10.67 5.23 -8.27
CA LEU A 120 11.90 5.36 -9.02
C LEU A 120 11.76 4.63 -10.35
N VAL A 121 12.66 4.93 -11.28
CA VAL A 121 12.85 4.18 -12.53
C VAL A 121 14.30 3.74 -12.57
N ASP A 122 14.51 2.42 -12.70
CA ASP A 122 15.84 1.86 -12.78
C ASP A 122 16.51 2.09 -14.14
N ASP A 123 17.77 1.66 -14.26
CA ASP A 123 18.58 1.80 -15.47
C ASP A 123 18.07 0.97 -16.66
N ASN A 124 17.15 0.04 -16.44
CA ASN A 124 16.46 -0.74 -17.48
C ASN A 124 15.11 -0.14 -17.85
N GLY A 125 14.71 0.98 -17.23
CA GLY A 125 13.42 1.62 -17.46
C GLY A 125 12.25 0.96 -16.74
N LEU A 126 12.49 0.09 -15.76
CA LEU A 126 11.43 -0.52 -14.95
C LEU A 126 11.05 0.42 -13.79
N ASN A 127 9.76 0.57 -13.53
CA ASN A 127 9.30 1.30 -12.36
C ASN A 127 9.60 0.49 -11.09
N VAL A 128 10.08 1.18 -10.06
CA VAL A 128 10.39 0.63 -8.75
C VAL A 128 9.50 1.32 -7.73
N ILE A 129 8.65 0.54 -7.07
CA ILE A 129 7.74 1.05 -6.04
C ILE A 129 8.58 1.46 -4.82
N VAL A 130 8.39 2.70 -4.34
CA VAL A 130 8.99 3.17 -3.10
C VAL A 130 7.88 3.66 -2.17
N ASP A 131 7.79 3.06 -0.99
CA ASP A 131 6.85 3.45 0.05
C ASP A 131 7.59 4.19 1.16
N PHE A 132 7.26 5.46 1.38
CA PHE A 132 7.86 6.26 2.45
C PHE A 132 7.02 6.12 3.72
N LYS A 133 7.70 5.87 4.85
CA LYS A 133 7.07 5.74 6.16
C LYS A 133 7.89 6.46 7.21
N THR A 134 7.26 7.40 7.91
CA THR A 134 7.86 8.03 9.08
C THR A 134 7.88 7.08 10.26
N LYS A 135 9.02 6.96 10.94
CA LYS A 135 9.21 6.17 12.15
C LYS A 135 9.62 7.07 13.31
N ALA A 136 9.31 6.64 14.52
CA ALA A 136 9.61 7.41 15.73
C ALA A 136 11.12 7.53 16.01
N SER A 137 11.94 6.58 15.55
CA SER A 137 13.38 6.52 15.80
C SER A 137 14.05 5.42 14.97
N LYS A 138 15.40 5.35 15.00
CA LYS A 138 16.19 4.23 14.46
C LYS A 138 15.71 2.88 14.99
N LYS A 139 15.51 2.74 16.30
CA LYS A 139 15.00 1.50 16.94
C LYS A 139 13.62 1.10 16.38
N SER A 140 12.78 2.07 16.04
CA SER A 140 11.49 1.78 15.39
C SER A 140 11.67 1.37 13.92
N SER A 141 12.70 1.87 13.25
CA SER A 141 13.04 1.51 11.88
C SER A 141 13.62 0.08 11.80
N ASP A 142 14.46 -0.30 12.76
CA ASP A 142 15.14 -1.61 12.82
C ASP A 142 14.18 -2.81 12.90
N LYS A 143 12.90 -2.57 13.23
CA LYS A 143 11.84 -3.59 13.14
C LYS A 143 11.56 -4.03 11.70
N GLY A 144 12.04 -3.28 10.70
CA GLY A 144 11.89 -3.58 9.30
C GLY A 144 10.46 -3.42 8.77
N PRO A 145 10.20 -3.95 7.56
CA PRO A 145 8.89 -3.89 6.94
C PRO A 145 7.83 -4.65 7.74
N HIS A 146 6.70 -3.97 8.00
CA HIS A 146 5.53 -4.64 8.54
C HIS A 146 4.84 -5.45 7.43
N PRO A 147 4.24 -6.63 7.71
CA PRO A 147 3.54 -7.42 6.69
C PRO A 147 2.48 -6.64 5.89
N SER A 148 1.84 -5.64 6.49
CA SER A 148 0.90 -4.77 5.77
C SER A 148 1.55 -3.91 4.69
N ALA A 149 2.78 -3.43 4.91
CA ALA A 149 3.54 -2.68 3.92
C ALA A 149 3.96 -3.59 2.77
N ILE A 150 4.46 -4.81 3.08
CA ILE A 150 4.81 -5.81 2.06
C ILE A 150 3.59 -6.12 1.18
N ARG A 151 2.44 -6.43 1.78
CA ARG A 151 1.19 -6.69 1.04
C ARG A 151 0.77 -5.50 0.18
N GLN A 152 0.91 -4.28 0.71
CA GLN A 152 0.56 -3.07 -0.03
C GLN A 152 1.42 -2.89 -1.28
N MET A 153 2.73 -3.10 -1.16
CA MET A 153 3.66 -2.94 -2.27
C MET A 153 3.46 -4.05 -3.32
N ALA A 154 3.24 -5.30 -2.90
CA ALA A 154 2.89 -6.39 -3.82
C ALA A 154 1.55 -6.15 -4.53
N ALA A 155 0.57 -5.56 -3.84
CA ALA A 155 -0.72 -5.17 -4.41
C ALA A 155 -0.56 -4.08 -5.49
N TYR A 156 0.29 -3.09 -5.26
CA TYR A 156 0.62 -2.08 -6.29
C TYR A 156 1.34 -2.70 -7.49
N ALA A 157 2.31 -3.60 -7.25
CA ALA A 157 3.00 -4.29 -8.33
C ALA A 157 2.04 -5.08 -9.23
N TRP A 158 1.04 -5.76 -8.64
CA TRP A 158 0.00 -6.44 -9.42
C TRP A 158 -0.92 -5.47 -10.19
N ILE A 159 -1.29 -4.31 -9.61
CA ILE A 159 -2.03 -3.27 -10.34
C ILE A 159 -1.25 -2.82 -11.58
N MET A 160 0.06 -2.59 -11.44
CA MET A 160 0.90 -2.16 -12.56
C MET A 160 1.01 -3.24 -13.63
N GLU A 161 1.29 -4.49 -13.23
CA GLU A 161 1.37 -5.64 -14.13
C GLU A 161 0.07 -5.82 -14.93
N SER A 162 -1.09 -5.76 -14.26
CA SER A 162 -2.40 -5.86 -14.89
C SER A 162 -2.61 -4.83 -16.01
N ASN A 163 -2.16 -3.60 -15.75
CA ASN A 163 -2.23 -2.47 -16.68
C ASN A 163 -1.06 -2.40 -17.67
N SER A 164 -0.23 -3.45 -17.75
CA SER A 164 0.95 -3.50 -18.65
C SER A 164 1.97 -2.38 -18.40
N ILE A 165 2.02 -1.87 -17.17
CA ILE A 165 3.02 -0.89 -16.71
C ILE A 165 4.24 -1.69 -16.24
N PRO A 166 5.43 -1.51 -16.84
CA PRO A 166 6.63 -2.24 -16.45
C PRO A 166 7.01 -1.94 -15.00
N VAL A 167 7.13 -2.99 -14.18
CA VAL A 167 7.45 -2.89 -12.76
C VAL A 167 8.52 -3.91 -12.39
N ARG A 168 9.47 -3.50 -11.55
CA ARG A 168 10.53 -4.35 -11.01
C ARG A 168 9.97 -5.31 -9.97
N ASP A 169 10.53 -6.50 -9.88
CA ASP A 169 10.18 -7.52 -8.88
C ASP A 169 10.70 -7.20 -7.46
N GLU A 170 11.43 -6.10 -7.32
CA GLU A 170 11.96 -5.61 -6.05
C GLU A 170 11.45 -4.18 -5.83
N ALA A 171 10.88 -3.93 -4.65
CA ALA A 171 10.42 -2.63 -4.20
C ALA A 171 11.19 -2.19 -2.95
N TYR A 172 11.05 -0.92 -2.55
CA TYR A 172 11.77 -0.39 -1.37
C TYR A 172 10.84 0.28 -0.37
N LEU A 173 10.87 -0.17 0.87
CA LEU A 173 10.28 0.55 1.99
C LEU A 173 11.33 1.49 2.58
N ALA A 174 11.08 2.80 2.47
CA ALA A 174 11.94 3.85 2.98
C ALA A 174 11.43 4.33 4.35
N HIS A 175 12.17 4.02 5.42
CA HIS A 175 11.89 4.53 6.74
C HIS A 175 12.61 5.85 6.95
N LEU A 176 11.87 6.92 7.27
CA LEU A 176 12.40 8.22 7.65
C LEU A 176 12.21 8.44 9.15
N TYR A 177 13.25 8.82 9.89
CA TYR A 177 13.14 9.03 11.34
C TYR A 177 14.03 10.19 11.81
N PRO A 178 13.59 10.95 12.84
CA PRO A 178 14.37 12.04 13.38
C PRO A 178 15.62 11.51 14.10
N VAL A 179 16.73 12.24 13.98
CA VAL A 179 18.00 11.91 14.64
C VAL A 179 18.55 13.04 15.50
N ASN A 180 18.25 14.30 15.15
CA ASN A 180 18.70 15.46 15.91
C ASN A 180 17.75 16.65 15.72
N ALA A 181 17.81 17.61 16.64
CA ALA A 181 17.16 18.92 16.49
C ALA A 181 18.21 20.01 16.76
N THR A 182 18.12 21.10 16.00
CA THR A 182 19.03 22.24 16.12
C THR A 182 18.26 23.50 16.51
N ASP A 183 18.95 24.64 16.67
CA ASP A 183 18.28 25.90 17.02
C ASP A 183 17.23 26.29 15.96
N GLY A 184 16.01 26.65 16.41
CA GLY A 184 14.80 26.76 15.58
C GLY A 184 13.99 25.44 15.44
N PRO A 185 12.87 25.43 14.68
CA PRO A 185 12.05 24.23 14.48
C PRO A 185 12.64 23.30 13.40
N MET A 186 13.96 23.08 13.44
CA MET A 186 14.70 22.29 12.45
C MET A 186 15.02 20.91 13.01
N VAL A 187 14.46 19.88 12.37
CA VAL A 187 14.66 18.48 12.74
C VAL A 187 15.42 17.78 11.61
N GLU A 188 16.54 17.18 11.96
CA GLU A 188 17.32 16.34 11.05
C GLU A 188 16.70 14.94 11.01
N PHE A 189 16.47 14.43 9.80
CA PHE A 189 15.99 13.07 9.58
C PHE A 189 17.11 12.21 8.98
N SER A 190 17.16 10.95 9.41
CA SER A 190 17.90 9.88 8.73
C SER A 190 16.92 8.92 8.07
N ARG A 191 17.46 7.98 7.32
CA ARG A 191 16.72 7.02 6.50
C ARG A 191 17.34 5.62 6.52
N ASP A 192 16.48 4.62 6.42
CA ASP A 192 16.84 3.25 6.07
C ASP A 192 15.97 2.79 4.89
N PHE A 193 16.54 2.06 3.95
CA PHE A 193 15.78 1.40 2.89
C PHE A 193 15.82 -0.12 3.06
N PHE A 194 14.65 -0.73 3.03
CA PHE A 194 14.46 -2.18 3.07
C PHE A 194 13.96 -2.66 1.72
N ALA A 195 14.68 -3.61 1.11
CA ALA A 195 14.19 -4.29 -0.09
C ALA A 195 12.98 -5.16 0.28
N VAL A 196 11.98 -5.16 -0.59
CA VAL A 196 10.74 -5.92 -0.46
C VAL A 196 10.53 -6.68 -1.77
N ASP A 197 10.38 -8.00 -1.66
CA ASP A 197 10.01 -8.83 -2.81
C ASP A 197 8.57 -8.52 -3.21
N VAL A 198 8.38 -8.17 -4.49
CA VAL A 198 7.08 -7.96 -5.13
C VAL A 198 7.00 -8.71 -6.45
N SER A 199 7.75 -9.80 -6.57
CA SER A 199 7.79 -10.69 -7.72
C SER A 199 6.43 -11.31 -8.03
N SER A 200 6.36 -12.00 -9.16
CA SER A 200 5.16 -12.75 -9.56
C SER A 200 4.67 -13.75 -8.49
N THR A 201 5.55 -14.25 -7.61
CA THR A 201 5.17 -15.10 -6.47
C THR A 201 4.34 -14.31 -5.46
N GLU A 202 4.82 -13.13 -5.04
CA GLU A 202 4.13 -12.28 -4.08
C GLU A 202 2.84 -11.67 -4.69
N ARG A 203 2.84 -11.35 -5.98
CA ARG A 203 1.62 -10.92 -6.70
C ARG A 203 0.53 -11.99 -6.66
N LYS A 204 0.88 -13.27 -6.82
CA LYS A 204 -0.06 -14.40 -6.69
C LYS A 204 -0.61 -14.54 -5.27
N VAL A 205 0.18 -14.23 -4.24
CA VAL A 205 -0.33 -14.20 -2.85
C VAL A 205 -1.44 -13.15 -2.71
N ILE A 206 -1.29 -11.97 -3.31
CA ILE A 206 -2.33 -10.93 -3.31
C ILE A 206 -3.57 -11.36 -4.10
N GLN A 207 -3.39 -12.02 -5.25
CA GLN A 207 -4.51 -12.56 -6.04
C GLN A 207 -5.33 -13.58 -5.24
N ASN A 208 -4.67 -14.53 -4.57
CA ASN A 208 -5.32 -15.50 -3.71
C ASN A 208 -6.05 -14.83 -2.54
N LEU A 209 -5.41 -13.86 -1.89
CA LEU A 209 -6.03 -13.10 -0.80
C LEU A 209 -7.28 -12.34 -1.26
N MET A 210 -7.27 -11.77 -2.45
CA MET A 210 -8.45 -11.12 -3.04
C MET A 210 -9.58 -12.12 -3.32
N GLN A 211 -9.24 -13.36 -3.70
CA GLN A 211 -10.23 -14.42 -3.86
C GLN A 211 -10.86 -14.82 -2.52
N GLU A 212 -10.05 -14.98 -1.47
CA GLU A 212 -10.55 -15.24 -0.10
C GLU A 212 -11.46 -14.12 0.41
N VAL A 213 -11.11 -12.85 0.12
CA VAL A 213 -11.94 -11.70 0.46
C VAL A 213 -13.29 -11.76 -0.27
N ALA A 214 -13.31 -12.06 -1.56
CA ALA A 214 -14.54 -12.19 -2.33
C ALA A 214 -15.43 -13.33 -1.81
N GLU A 215 -14.83 -14.48 -1.48
CA GLU A 215 -15.54 -15.62 -0.89
C GLU A 215 -16.11 -15.29 0.49
N CYS A 216 -15.35 -14.58 1.33
CA CYS A 216 -15.82 -14.09 2.63
C CYS A 216 -17.03 -13.18 2.47
N LEU A 217 -16.94 -12.13 1.65
CA LEU A 217 -18.02 -11.16 1.43
C LEU A 217 -19.31 -11.81 0.92
N GLU A 218 -19.21 -12.89 0.15
CA GLU A 218 -20.37 -13.60 -0.38
C GLU A 218 -20.86 -14.77 0.49
N GLY A 219 -20.06 -15.16 1.48
CA GLY A 219 -20.32 -16.25 2.39
C GLY A 219 -21.13 -15.83 3.64
N PRO A 220 -21.39 -16.79 4.53
CA PRO A 220 -21.94 -16.49 5.85
C PRO A 220 -20.96 -15.65 6.68
N GLU A 221 -21.47 -15.00 7.73
CA GLU A 221 -20.62 -14.28 8.69
C GLU A 221 -19.52 -15.21 9.26
N PRO A 222 -18.23 -14.85 9.12
CA PRO A 222 -17.14 -15.62 9.71
C PRO A 222 -17.22 -15.63 11.24
N GLY A 223 -16.75 -16.73 11.84
CA GLY A 223 -16.64 -16.84 13.29
C GLY A 223 -15.80 -15.73 13.91
N ARG A 224 -16.15 -15.33 15.14
CA ARG A 224 -15.42 -14.32 15.91
C ARG A 224 -13.96 -14.75 16.11
N ASN A 225 -13.03 -13.81 15.93
CA ASN A 225 -11.62 -14.01 16.22
C ASN A 225 -11.35 -13.72 17.71
N SER A 226 -10.84 -14.70 18.46
CA SER A 226 -10.51 -14.55 19.88
C SER A 226 -9.41 -13.52 20.12
N ASP A 227 -8.53 -13.28 19.16
CA ASP A 227 -7.41 -12.35 19.30
C ASP A 227 -7.77 -10.93 18.83
N CYS A 228 -9.02 -10.72 18.39
CA CYS A 228 -9.50 -9.43 17.93
C CYS A 228 -10.29 -8.72 19.04
N GLU A 229 -9.75 -7.61 19.53
CA GLU A 229 -10.37 -6.77 20.57
C GLU A 229 -11.80 -6.33 20.19
N HIS A 230 -12.08 -6.07 18.91
CA HIS A 230 -13.42 -5.71 18.44
C HIS A 230 -14.40 -6.89 18.43
N CYS A 231 -13.92 -8.11 18.18
CA CYS A 231 -14.75 -9.31 18.34
C CYS A 231 -15.04 -9.57 19.81
N GLN A 232 -14.05 -9.38 20.69
CA GLN A 232 -14.22 -9.51 22.14
C GLN A 232 -15.15 -8.45 22.72
N TYR A 233 -15.06 -7.20 22.28
CA TYR A 233 -15.89 -6.11 22.78
C TYR A 233 -17.38 -6.28 22.47
N ARG A 234 -17.70 -6.87 21.31
CA ARG A 234 -19.07 -7.15 20.89
C ARG A 234 -19.58 -8.50 21.43
N ALA A 235 -18.78 -9.18 22.26
CA ALA A 235 -18.99 -10.58 22.58
C ALA A 235 -20.28 -10.83 23.34
#